data_AF-A0A171BZ05-F1
#
_entry.id   AF-A0A171BZ05-F1
#
_cell.length_a   1.000
_cell.length_b   1.000
_cell.length_c   1.000
_cell.angle_alpha   90.00
_cell.angle_beta   90.00
_cell.angle_gamma   90.00
#
_symmetry.space_group_name_H-M   'P 1'
#
loop_
_entity.id
_entity.type
_entity.pdbx_description
1 polymer ?
#
loop_
_entity_poly.entity_id
_entity_poly.type
_entity_poly.pdbx_seq_one_letter_code
_entity_poly.pdbx_strand_id
1 'polypeptide(L)'
;MGGSGTRAVTVALVALAAAGAACGGGGGDGGEGLSPQVVVTPDDSLVPTRGGEDIPAVAVGALKECDRRLRAGENAPLAESMDRLAAMTSPVTLSVCRACGGTAKINLERFREGLADLRTAEEMHRYFPDSVRGDLLELTFRSQVVGYAALGDEAEARQALTALIRLEPDAAGAYVRECEAARPPGSRVRCEVPAPGASSPQTGEPGESPGTTSPGTEPPSVSPEPEESPDGEGPGATPEGETESPSSPDSSPEPEASPTEDGSGPGPDEDETGPGPGEETESSPAEEDPGTESPGGVGAPGSGRSRPGGN
;
A
#
# COMPACT_ATOMS: atom_id res chain seq x y z
N MET A 1 -12.02 27.61 -1.63
CA MET A 1 -11.36 27.66 -2.96
C MET A 1 -10.24 26.63 -2.94
N GLY A 2 -10.55 25.38 -3.28
CA GLY A 2 -9.55 24.30 -3.36
C GLY A 2 -8.98 24.25 -4.77
N GLY A 3 -7.68 24.42 -4.90
CA GLY A 3 -6.99 24.30 -6.18
C GLY A 3 -6.96 22.85 -6.61
N SER A 4 -7.62 22.53 -7.73
CA SER A 4 -7.43 21.28 -8.45
C SER A 4 -6.02 21.29 -9.04
N GLY A 5 -5.04 20.88 -8.25
CA GLY A 5 -3.70 20.57 -8.74
C GLY A 5 -3.79 19.30 -9.58
N THR A 6 -3.55 19.43 -10.88
CA THR A 6 -3.45 18.30 -11.81
C THR A 6 -2.32 17.40 -11.34
N ARG A 7 -2.64 16.29 -10.66
CA ARG A 7 -1.65 15.28 -10.26
C ARG A 7 -1.16 14.57 -11.51
N ALA A 8 0.11 14.77 -11.85
CA ALA A 8 0.76 14.05 -12.93
C ALA A 8 1.12 12.64 -12.43
N VAL A 9 0.25 11.66 -12.70
CA VAL A 9 0.49 10.26 -12.37
C VAL A 9 1.57 9.72 -13.32
N THR A 10 2.76 9.45 -12.78
CA THR A 10 3.89 8.88 -13.52
C THR A 10 3.90 7.38 -13.31
N VAL A 11 3.50 6.61 -14.33
CA VAL A 11 3.65 5.15 -14.32
C VAL A 11 5.12 4.84 -14.60
N ALA A 12 5.89 4.55 -13.55
CA ALA A 12 7.29 4.16 -13.69
C ALA A 12 7.36 2.68 -14.10
N LEU A 13 7.52 2.44 -15.40
CA LEU A 13 7.93 1.13 -15.92
C LEU A 13 9.41 0.93 -15.59
N VAL A 14 9.70 0.23 -14.50
CA VAL A 14 11.08 -0.10 -14.10
C VAL A 14 11.50 -1.37 -14.83
N ALA A 15 12.33 -1.21 -15.87
CA ALA A 15 13.08 -2.32 -16.42
C ALA A 15 14.19 -2.69 -15.42
N LEU A 16 13.98 -3.74 -14.60
CA LEU A 16 15.04 -4.29 -13.78
C LEU A 16 16.10 -4.92 -14.69
N ALA A 17 17.21 -4.22 -14.88
CA ALA A 17 18.43 -4.81 -15.41
C ALA A 17 18.97 -5.78 -14.35
N ALA A 18 18.71 -7.08 -14.54
CA ALA A 18 19.32 -8.12 -13.72
C ALA A 18 20.84 -8.11 -13.92
N ALA A 19 21.57 -7.50 -12.98
CA ALA A 19 23.03 -7.59 -12.91
C ALA A 19 23.41 -8.99 -12.40
N GLY A 20 23.40 -9.98 -13.30
CA GLY A 20 23.94 -11.30 -13.06
C GLY A 20 25.46 -11.27 -13.07
N ALA A 21 26.09 -11.45 -11.92
CA ALA A 21 27.49 -11.85 -11.83
C ALA A 21 27.59 -13.34 -12.18
N ALA A 22 27.73 -13.66 -13.47
CA ALA A 22 28.05 -15.01 -13.94
C ALA A 22 29.18 -14.95 -14.98
N CYS A 23 30.35 -15.43 -14.57
CA CYS A 23 31.46 -15.73 -15.45
C CYS A 23 31.12 -17.01 -16.24
N GLY A 24 30.95 -16.91 -17.56
CA GLY A 24 30.75 -18.08 -18.43
C GLY A 24 30.06 -17.71 -19.74
N GLY A 25 30.84 -17.66 -20.82
CA GLY A 25 30.38 -17.22 -22.14
C GLY A 25 29.41 -18.17 -22.83
N GLY A 26 28.64 -17.61 -23.77
CA GLY A 26 27.80 -18.33 -24.72
C GLY A 26 26.86 -17.37 -25.42
N GLY A 27 27.15 -17.02 -26.67
CA GLY A 27 26.33 -16.14 -27.48
C GLY A 27 24.93 -16.69 -27.70
N GLY A 28 23.94 -15.85 -27.40
CA GLY A 28 22.54 -16.07 -27.68
C GLY A 28 21.83 -14.72 -27.67
N ASP A 29 21.82 -14.06 -28.82
CA ASP A 29 21.00 -12.88 -29.10
C ASP A 29 19.54 -13.36 -29.21
N GLY A 30 18.93 -13.53 -28.05
CA GLY A 30 17.52 -13.83 -27.87
C GLY A 30 17.08 -13.01 -26.69
N GLY A 31 16.86 -11.71 -26.91
CA GLY A 31 16.23 -10.84 -25.93
C GLY A 31 14.84 -11.36 -25.63
N GLU A 32 14.74 -12.33 -24.73
CA GLU A 32 13.51 -12.65 -24.02
C GLU A 32 13.04 -11.34 -23.41
N GLY A 33 12.04 -10.75 -24.06
CA GLY A 33 11.44 -9.51 -23.65
C GLY A 33 10.92 -9.69 -22.23
N LEU A 34 11.72 -9.24 -21.26
CA LEU A 34 11.32 -9.15 -19.87
C LEU A 34 10.01 -8.40 -19.88
N SER A 35 8.93 -9.13 -19.61
CA SER A 35 7.61 -8.53 -19.50
C SER A 35 7.74 -7.46 -18.41
N PRO A 36 7.37 -6.21 -18.71
CA PRO A 36 7.57 -5.14 -17.76
C PRO A 36 6.89 -5.49 -16.44
N GLN A 37 7.68 -5.57 -15.37
CA GLN A 37 7.15 -5.84 -14.05
C GLN A 37 6.41 -4.59 -13.56
N VAL A 38 5.14 -4.75 -13.22
CA VAL A 38 4.36 -3.67 -12.61
C VAL A 38 4.71 -3.61 -11.13
N VAL A 39 5.35 -2.51 -10.73
CA VAL A 39 5.70 -2.23 -9.33
C VAL A 39 4.74 -1.18 -8.80
N VAL A 40 4.07 -1.50 -7.69
CA VAL A 40 3.14 -0.60 -7.01
C VAL A 40 3.90 0.16 -5.92
N THR A 41 3.85 1.49 -6.00
CA THR A 41 4.40 2.39 -4.98
C THR A 41 3.34 3.40 -4.56
N PRO A 42 3.38 3.90 -3.32
CA PRO A 42 2.51 5.01 -2.90
C PRO A 42 2.77 6.25 -3.76
N ASP A 43 1.72 6.89 -4.28
CA ASP A 43 1.85 8.14 -5.03
C ASP A 43 2.22 9.29 -4.08
N ASP A 44 1.47 9.43 -3.00
CA ASP A 44 1.75 10.36 -1.90
C ASP A 44 2.55 9.71 -0.76
N SER A 45 3.06 10.53 0.16
CA SER A 45 3.73 10.00 1.35
C SER A 45 2.70 9.42 2.31
N LEU A 46 2.88 8.16 2.70
CA LEU A 46 2.05 7.51 3.72
C LEU A 46 2.30 8.03 5.14
N VAL A 47 3.22 8.99 5.31
CA VAL A 47 3.57 9.54 6.62
C VAL A 47 2.70 10.77 6.88
N PRO A 48 1.84 10.75 7.92
CA PRO A 48 1.00 11.89 8.24
C PRO A 48 1.86 13.11 8.55
N THR A 49 1.63 14.21 7.83
CA THR A 49 2.30 15.51 8.10
C THR A 49 1.56 16.33 9.17
N ARG A 50 0.28 16.00 9.44
CA ARG A 50 -0.57 16.56 10.51
C ARG A 50 -1.53 15.48 11.02
N GLY A 51 -1.97 15.60 12.28
CA GLY A 51 -3.01 14.73 12.84
C GLY A 51 -2.55 13.30 13.18
N GLY A 52 -1.24 13.09 13.34
CA GLY A 52 -0.67 11.77 13.69
C GLY A 52 -0.59 11.47 15.19
N GLU A 53 -1.05 12.40 16.05
CA GLU A 53 -0.92 12.26 17.52
C GLU A 53 -1.76 11.09 18.07
N ASP A 54 -2.87 10.76 17.41
CA ASP A 54 -3.76 9.66 17.78
C ASP A 54 -3.33 8.30 17.20
N ILE A 55 -2.25 8.27 16.42
CA ILE A 55 -1.76 7.05 15.78
C ILE A 55 -0.73 6.39 16.70
N PRO A 56 -0.88 5.10 17.03
CA PRO A 56 0.12 4.38 17.81
C PRO A 56 1.51 4.54 17.19
N ALA A 57 2.53 4.85 18.00
CA ALA A 57 3.89 5.09 17.52
C ALA A 57 4.44 3.94 16.66
N VAL A 58 4.05 2.70 16.96
CA VAL A 58 4.41 1.52 16.16
C VAL A 58 3.78 1.57 14.76
N ALA A 59 2.52 1.99 14.63
CA ALA A 59 1.87 2.15 13.33
C ALA A 59 2.51 3.30 12.53
N VAL A 60 2.89 4.41 13.16
CA VAL A 60 3.66 5.48 12.50
C VAL A 60 5.02 4.97 12.01
N GLY A 61 5.70 4.14 12.82
CA GLY A 61 6.93 3.47 12.43
C GLY A 61 6.74 2.57 11.20
N ALA A 62 5.67 1.77 11.19
CA ALA A 62 5.32 0.90 10.07
C ALA A 62 5.03 1.70 8.79
N LEU A 63 4.29 2.82 8.89
CA LEU A 63 4.01 3.71 7.75
C LEU A 63 5.29 4.30 7.15
N LYS A 64 6.20 4.79 8.00
CA LYS A 64 7.50 5.33 7.58
C LYS A 64 8.37 4.27 6.90
N GLU A 65 8.43 3.07 7.47
CA GLU A 65 9.18 1.97 6.88
C GLU A 65 8.59 1.55 5.54
N CYS A 66 7.27 1.47 5.45
CA CYS A 66 6.52 1.15 4.24
C CYS A 66 6.78 2.15 3.11
N ASP A 67 6.55 3.45 3.36
CA ASP A 67 6.77 4.52 2.37
C ASP A 67 8.20 4.50 1.84
N ARG A 68 9.18 4.46 2.76
CA ARG A 68 10.61 4.44 2.39
C ARG A 68 10.97 3.21 1.56
N ARG A 69 10.58 2.00 2.00
CA ARG A 69 11.03 0.76 1.37
C ARG A 69 10.32 0.47 0.05
N LEU A 70 9.02 0.76 -0.07
CA LEU A 70 8.31 0.62 -1.35
C LEU A 70 8.92 1.55 -2.40
N ARG A 71 9.17 2.82 -2.06
CA ARG A 71 9.82 3.78 -2.97
C ARG A 71 11.25 3.38 -3.35
N ALA A 72 11.98 2.72 -2.44
CA ALA A 72 13.33 2.21 -2.70
C ALA A 72 13.35 0.86 -3.43
N GLY A 73 12.20 0.21 -3.67
CA GLY A 73 12.13 -1.14 -4.23
C GLY A 73 12.59 -2.25 -3.28
N GLU A 74 12.74 -1.97 -1.99
CA GLU A 74 13.16 -2.91 -0.95
C GLU A 74 12.00 -3.80 -0.46
N ASN A 75 11.34 -4.49 -1.39
CA ASN A 75 10.09 -5.21 -1.11
C ASN A 75 10.29 -6.45 -0.21
N ALA A 76 11.36 -7.22 -0.42
CA ALA A 76 11.65 -8.43 0.38
C ALA A 76 11.82 -8.13 1.89
N PRO A 77 12.72 -7.21 2.29
CA PRO A 77 12.88 -6.89 3.71
C PRO A 77 11.65 -6.16 4.29
N LEU A 78 10.89 -5.42 3.47
CA LEU A 78 9.63 -4.83 3.91
C LEU A 78 8.60 -5.90 4.27
N ALA A 79 8.37 -6.88 3.39
CA ALA A 79 7.41 -7.96 3.62
C ALA A 79 7.73 -8.71 4.92
N GLU A 80 9.00 -9.06 5.14
CA GLU A 80 9.45 -9.75 6.35
C GLU A 80 9.28 -8.90 7.62
N SER A 81 9.61 -7.60 7.56
CA SER A 81 9.41 -6.67 8.68
C SER A 81 7.94 -6.55 9.06
N MET A 82 7.06 -6.39 8.06
CA MET A 82 5.62 -6.27 8.29
C MET A 82 4.99 -7.55 8.84
N ASP A 83 5.42 -8.73 8.39
CA ASP A 83 4.96 -10.01 8.94
C ASP A 83 5.32 -10.17 10.42
N ARG A 84 6.55 -9.77 10.81
CA ARG A 84 6.97 -9.77 12.22
C ARG A 84 6.17 -8.78 13.06
N LEU A 85 5.96 -7.56 12.58
CA LEU A 85 5.20 -6.53 13.29
C LEU A 85 3.72 -6.92 13.44
N ALA A 86 3.12 -7.51 12.41
CA ALA A 86 1.72 -7.94 12.41
C ALA A 86 1.42 -8.99 13.49
N ALA A 87 2.39 -9.82 13.88
CA ALA A 87 2.19 -10.87 14.89
C ALA A 87 2.03 -10.36 16.33
N MET A 88 2.39 -9.10 16.61
CA MET A 88 2.64 -8.64 17.99
C MET A 88 1.90 -7.34 18.36
N THR A 89 0.82 -6.98 17.66
CA THR A 89 0.37 -5.59 17.67
C THR A 89 -1.15 -5.35 17.72
N SER A 90 -1.52 -4.08 17.87
CA SER A 90 -2.90 -3.61 17.92
C SER A 90 -3.60 -3.72 16.55
N PRO A 91 -4.95 -3.69 16.50
CA PRO A 91 -5.67 -3.75 15.23
C PRO A 91 -5.27 -2.66 14.21
N VAL A 92 -4.96 -1.45 14.68
CA VAL A 92 -4.49 -0.34 13.83
C VAL A 92 -3.17 -0.70 13.16
N THR A 93 -2.16 -1.08 13.92
CA THR A 93 -0.86 -1.47 13.37
C THR A 93 -0.97 -2.70 12.47
N LEU A 94 -1.77 -3.70 12.87
CA LEU A 94 -2.00 -4.89 12.06
C LEU A 94 -2.56 -4.54 10.68
N SER A 95 -3.56 -3.65 10.61
CA SER A 95 -4.15 -3.23 9.34
C SER A 95 -3.12 -2.56 8.42
N VAL A 96 -2.28 -1.66 8.97
CA VAL A 96 -1.19 -1.01 8.23
C VAL A 96 -0.16 -2.03 7.75
N CYS A 97 0.28 -2.95 8.62
CA CYS A 97 1.25 -3.99 8.27
C CYS A 97 0.71 -4.90 7.16
N ARG A 98 -0.57 -5.25 7.18
CA ARG A 98 -1.19 -6.08 6.13
C ARG A 98 -1.27 -5.35 4.79
N ALA A 99 -1.61 -4.06 4.78
CA ALA A 99 -1.61 -3.27 3.55
C ALA A 99 -0.19 -3.17 2.94
N CYS A 100 0.79 -2.80 3.75
CA CYS A 100 2.18 -2.60 3.33
C CYS A 100 2.89 -3.91 2.96
N GLY A 101 2.76 -4.94 3.80
CA GLY A 101 3.33 -6.26 3.57
C GLY A 101 2.69 -6.97 2.38
N GLY A 102 1.37 -6.83 2.23
CA GLY A 102 0.63 -7.34 1.08
C GLY A 102 1.13 -6.71 -0.23
N THR A 103 1.26 -5.39 -0.27
CA THR A 103 1.80 -4.65 -1.43
C THR A 103 3.21 -5.10 -1.78
N ALA A 104 4.09 -5.22 -0.78
CA ALA A 104 5.46 -5.69 -0.98
C ALA A 104 5.48 -7.11 -1.57
N LYS A 105 4.59 -8.01 -1.13
CA LYS A 105 4.46 -9.37 -1.68
C LYS A 105 3.93 -9.36 -3.12
N ILE A 106 3.03 -8.45 -3.49
CA ILE A 106 2.61 -8.27 -4.89
C ILE A 106 3.80 -7.88 -5.77
N ASN A 107 4.61 -6.92 -5.32
CA ASN A 107 5.81 -6.49 -6.05
C ASN A 107 6.89 -7.58 -6.16
N LEU A 108 6.83 -8.63 -5.32
CA LEU A 108 7.70 -9.81 -5.38
C LEU A 108 7.05 -10.98 -6.14
N GLU A 109 5.93 -10.75 -6.82
CA GLU A 109 5.15 -11.76 -7.54
C GLU A 109 4.62 -12.91 -6.65
N ARG A 110 4.61 -12.70 -5.33
CA ARG A 110 3.96 -13.59 -4.36
C ARG A 110 2.47 -13.28 -4.28
N PHE A 111 1.80 -13.27 -5.44
CA PHE A 111 0.47 -12.70 -5.60
C PHE A 111 -0.57 -13.28 -4.65
N ARG A 112 -0.61 -14.61 -4.47
CA ARG A 112 -1.60 -15.24 -3.57
C ARG A 112 -1.41 -14.84 -2.11
N GLU A 113 -0.18 -14.78 -1.64
CA GLU A 113 0.14 -14.37 -0.28
C GLU A 113 -0.14 -12.87 -0.08
N GLY A 114 0.28 -12.04 -1.04
CA GLY A 114 0.01 -10.60 -1.01
C GLY A 114 -1.48 -10.30 -1.00
N LEU A 115 -2.28 -10.94 -1.86
CA LEU A 115 -3.73 -10.77 -1.90
C LEU A 115 -4.42 -11.22 -0.60
N ALA A 116 -3.91 -12.26 0.08
CA ALA A 116 -4.44 -12.67 1.36
C ALA A 116 -4.24 -11.59 2.44
N ASP A 117 -3.06 -10.97 2.48
CA ASP A 117 -2.80 -9.84 3.37
C ASP A 117 -3.64 -8.62 3.01
N LEU A 118 -3.73 -8.27 1.72
CA LEU A 118 -4.50 -7.10 1.27
C LEU A 118 -6.00 -7.24 1.57
N ARG A 119 -6.59 -8.44 1.44
CA ARG A 119 -7.97 -8.68 1.86
C ARG A 119 -8.15 -8.49 3.37
N THR A 120 -7.20 -8.97 4.16
CA THR A 120 -7.21 -8.73 5.61
C THR A 120 -7.14 -7.23 5.93
N ALA A 121 -6.30 -6.48 5.20
CA ALA A 121 -6.21 -5.03 5.36
C ALA A 121 -7.51 -4.32 4.98
N GLU A 122 -8.15 -4.74 3.89
CA GLU A 122 -9.44 -4.23 3.42
C GLU A 122 -10.56 -4.50 4.44
N GLU A 123 -10.66 -5.72 4.99
CA GLU A 123 -11.61 -6.05 6.06
C GLU A 123 -11.40 -5.17 7.30
N MET A 124 -10.15 -4.77 7.54
CA MET A 124 -9.73 -3.95 8.67
C MET A 124 -9.64 -2.45 8.35
N HIS A 125 -10.06 -1.97 7.18
CA HIS A 125 -9.82 -0.58 6.75
C HIS A 125 -10.38 0.48 7.72
N ARG A 126 -11.41 0.15 8.50
CA ARG A 126 -11.95 1.00 9.57
C ARG A 126 -10.93 1.34 10.66
N TYR A 127 -9.87 0.53 10.78
CA TYR A 127 -8.75 0.75 11.69
C TYR A 127 -7.60 1.52 11.06
N PHE A 128 -7.64 1.83 9.76
CA PHE A 128 -6.67 2.74 9.18
C PHE A 128 -6.77 4.11 9.85
N PRO A 129 -5.63 4.75 10.18
CA PRO A 129 -5.63 6.10 10.69
C PRO A 129 -6.33 7.05 9.72
N ASP A 130 -7.24 7.89 10.21
CA ASP A 130 -8.04 8.78 9.37
C ASP A 130 -7.17 9.65 8.44
N SER A 131 -6.03 10.12 8.93
CA SER A 131 -5.11 11.01 8.20
C SER A 131 -4.48 10.39 6.96
N VAL A 132 -4.41 9.06 6.87
CA VAL A 132 -3.77 8.32 5.75
C VAL A 132 -4.67 7.20 5.21
N ARG A 133 -5.94 7.15 5.63
CA ARG A 133 -6.88 6.10 5.23
C ARG A 133 -7.07 6.06 3.71
N GLY A 134 -7.18 7.21 3.07
CA GLY A 134 -7.31 7.33 1.61
C GLY A 134 -6.11 6.68 0.92
N ASP A 135 -4.90 7.13 1.25
CA ASP A 135 -3.66 6.66 0.64
C ASP A 135 -3.43 5.14 0.86
N LEU A 136 -3.76 4.62 2.04
CA LEU A 136 -3.67 3.18 2.33
C LEU A 136 -4.71 2.35 1.57
N LEU A 137 -5.94 2.85 1.42
CA LEU A 137 -6.97 2.19 0.61
C LEU A 137 -6.57 2.19 -0.87
N GLU A 138 -6.06 3.31 -1.37
CA GLU A 138 -5.57 3.42 -2.74
C GLU A 138 -4.46 2.40 -2.99
N LEU A 139 -3.42 2.37 -2.13
CA LEU A 139 -2.32 1.43 -2.21
C LEU A 139 -2.82 -0.03 -2.20
N THR A 140 -3.79 -0.32 -1.33
CA THR A 140 -4.39 -1.65 -1.19
C THR A 140 -5.09 -2.06 -2.49
N PHE A 141 -5.98 -1.22 -3.03
CA PHE A 141 -6.74 -1.55 -4.23
C PHE A 141 -5.87 -1.59 -5.50
N ARG A 142 -4.87 -0.70 -5.63
CA ARG A 142 -3.88 -0.77 -6.73
C ARG A 142 -3.14 -2.11 -6.71
N SER A 143 -2.67 -2.51 -5.54
CA SER A 143 -1.97 -3.79 -5.36
C SER A 143 -2.87 -4.99 -5.64
N GLN A 144 -4.14 -4.93 -5.25
CA GLN A 144 -5.12 -5.97 -5.58
C GLN A 144 -5.37 -6.06 -7.09
N VAL A 145 -5.52 -4.93 -7.79
CA VAL A 145 -5.68 -4.89 -9.25
C VAL A 145 -4.51 -5.60 -9.93
N VAL A 146 -3.27 -5.27 -9.57
CA VAL A 146 -2.07 -5.92 -10.11
C VAL A 146 -2.06 -7.42 -9.79
N GLY A 147 -2.30 -7.78 -8.52
CA GLY A 147 -2.28 -9.18 -8.08
C GLY A 147 -3.33 -10.06 -8.77
N TYR A 148 -4.57 -9.58 -8.86
CA TYR A 148 -5.65 -10.33 -9.51
C TYR A 148 -5.47 -10.39 -11.03
N ALA A 149 -5.05 -9.29 -11.66
CA ALA A 149 -4.75 -9.28 -13.10
C ALA A 149 -3.63 -10.26 -13.45
N ALA A 150 -2.55 -10.31 -12.65
CA ALA A 150 -1.44 -11.24 -12.80
C ALA A 150 -1.85 -12.70 -12.60
N LEU A 151 -2.83 -12.98 -11.74
CA LEU A 151 -3.39 -14.33 -11.57
C LEU A 151 -4.45 -14.70 -12.62
N GLY A 152 -4.86 -13.76 -13.47
CA GLY A 152 -5.92 -13.99 -14.46
C GLY A 152 -7.34 -13.94 -13.88
N ASP A 153 -7.52 -13.42 -12.66
CA ASP A 153 -8.81 -13.33 -11.98
C ASP A 153 -9.56 -12.06 -12.39
N GLU A 154 -10.32 -12.14 -13.49
CA GLU A 154 -11.02 -11.00 -14.07
C GLU A 154 -12.06 -10.38 -13.14
N ALA A 155 -12.82 -11.21 -12.41
CA ALA A 155 -13.91 -10.73 -11.57
C ALA A 155 -13.38 -9.90 -10.40
N GLU A 156 -12.38 -10.42 -9.70
CA GLU A 156 -11.75 -9.76 -8.57
C GLU A 156 -10.91 -8.54 -9.01
N ALA A 157 -10.18 -8.64 -10.14
CA ALA A 157 -9.46 -7.49 -10.69
C ALA A 157 -10.40 -6.32 -11.03
N ARG A 158 -11.56 -6.62 -11.63
CA ARG A 158 -12.58 -5.61 -11.95
C ARG A 158 -13.21 -5.02 -10.69
N GLN A 159 -13.44 -5.82 -9.66
CA GLN A 159 -13.96 -5.34 -8.37
C GLN A 159 -12.98 -4.36 -7.71
N ALA A 160 -11.70 -4.75 -7.60
CA ALA A 160 -10.66 -3.89 -7.06
C ALA A 160 -10.50 -2.60 -7.88
N LEU A 161 -10.51 -2.70 -9.21
CA LEU A 161 -10.43 -1.54 -10.11
C LEU A 161 -11.64 -0.61 -9.94
N THR A 162 -12.83 -1.16 -9.72
CA THR A 162 -14.03 -0.37 -9.43
C THR A 162 -13.91 0.39 -8.12
N ALA A 163 -13.40 -0.26 -7.06
CA ALA A 163 -13.20 0.38 -5.77
C ALA A 163 -12.17 1.50 -5.86
N LEU A 164 -11.07 1.27 -6.56
CA LEU A 164 -10.01 2.24 -6.79
C LEU A 164 -10.48 3.46 -7.59
N ILE A 165 -11.24 3.26 -8.67
CA ILE A 165 -11.81 4.35 -9.48
C ILE A 165 -12.82 5.18 -8.68
N ARG A 166 -13.54 4.58 -7.73
CA ARG A 166 -14.43 5.34 -6.83
C ARG A 166 -13.66 6.22 -5.87
N LEU A 167 -12.47 5.78 -5.44
CA LEU A 167 -11.60 6.56 -4.56
C LEU A 167 -10.96 7.72 -5.32
N GLU A 168 -10.41 7.46 -6.50
CA GLU A 168 -9.76 8.46 -7.36
C GLU A 168 -10.27 8.39 -8.82
N PRO A 169 -11.41 9.04 -9.14
CA PRO A 169 -12.00 9.00 -10.49
C PRO A 169 -11.09 9.59 -11.57
N ASP A 170 -10.31 10.61 -11.23
CA ASP A 170 -9.44 11.34 -12.16
C ASP A 170 -8.26 10.46 -12.64
N ALA A 171 -7.89 9.44 -11.86
CA ALA A 171 -6.79 8.53 -12.16
C ALA A 171 -7.25 7.21 -12.85
N ALA A 172 -8.54 7.07 -13.17
CA ALA A 172 -9.12 5.84 -13.71
C ALA A 172 -8.37 5.27 -14.94
N GLY A 173 -7.96 6.15 -15.86
CA GLY A 173 -7.20 5.74 -17.05
C GLY A 173 -5.81 5.20 -16.72
N ALA A 174 -5.17 5.67 -15.64
CA ALA A 174 -3.88 5.14 -15.19
C ALA A 174 -4.04 3.74 -14.58
N TYR A 175 -5.06 3.54 -13.75
CA TYR A 175 -5.33 2.24 -13.13
C TYR A 175 -5.71 1.16 -14.14
N VAL A 176 -6.44 1.51 -15.20
CA VAL A 176 -6.70 0.59 -16.32
C VAL A 176 -5.39 0.14 -16.98
N ARG A 177 -4.47 1.07 -17.27
CA ARG A 177 -3.16 0.72 -17.86
C ARG A 177 -2.32 -0.15 -16.92
N GLU A 178 -2.37 0.12 -15.62
CA GLU A 178 -1.68 -0.68 -14.61
C GLU A 178 -2.21 -2.12 -14.58
N CYS A 179 -3.54 -2.29 -14.60
CA CYS A 179 -4.20 -3.58 -14.74
C CYS A 179 -3.78 -4.29 -16.04
N GLU A 180 -3.79 -3.59 -17.18
CA GLU A 180 -3.41 -4.18 -18.47
C GLU A 180 -1.97 -4.66 -18.50
N ALA A 181 -1.06 -3.88 -17.93
CA ALA A 181 0.36 -4.22 -17.85
C ALA A 181 0.63 -5.43 -16.94
N ALA A 182 -0.18 -5.63 -15.90
CA ALA A 182 -0.04 -6.74 -14.97
C ALA A 182 -0.56 -8.08 -15.54
N ARG A 183 -1.30 -8.07 -16.65
CA ARG A 183 -1.91 -9.28 -17.23
C ARG A 183 -0.85 -10.23 -17.78
N PRO A 184 -1.01 -11.56 -17.58
CA PRO A 184 -0.21 -12.55 -18.27
C PRO A 184 -0.34 -12.43 -19.79
N PRO A 185 0.74 -12.68 -20.55
CA PRO A 185 0.67 -12.75 -22.01
C PRO A 185 -0.42 -13.73 -22.48
N GLY A 186 -1.30 -13.28 -23.38
CA GLY A 186 -2.41 -14.09 -23.89
C GLY A 186 -3.62 -14.22 -22.95
N SER A 187 -3.57 -13.64 -21.74
CA SER A 187 -4.71 -13.54 -20.84
C SER A 187 -5.86 -12.78 -21.52
N ARG A 188 -7.11 -13.13 -21.18
CA ARG A 188 -8.32 -12.44 -21.65
C ARG A 188 -8.93 -11.47 -20.63
N VAL A 189 -8.30 -11.31 -19.46
CA VAL A 189 -8.78 -10.41 -18.39
C VAL A 189 -9.10 -9.03 -18.96
N ARG A 190 -10.31 -8.55 -18.72
CA ARG A 190 -10.73 -7.22 -19.18
C ARG A 190 -10.48 -6.17 -18.12
N CYS A 191 -9.46 -5.36 -18.37
CA CYS A 191 -9.18 -4.15 -17.59
C CYS A 191 -9.90 -2.99 -18.28
N GLU A 192 -11.15 -2.73 -17.90
CA GLU A 192 -11.93 -1.62 -18.45
C GLU A 192 -12.62 -0.84 -17.33
N VAL A 193 -12.82 0.46 -17.54
CA VAL A 193 -13.59 1.28 -16.60
C VAL A 193 -15.02 0.71 -16.57
N PRO A 194 -15.55 0.32 -15.39
CA PRO A 194 -16.90 -0.19 -15.30
C PRO A 194 -17.88 0.87 -15.78
N ALA A 195 -18.79 0.49 -16.70
CA ALA A 195 -19.85 1.39 -17.11
C ALA A 195 -20.68 1.81 -15.87
N PRO A 196 -21.04 3.11 -15.75
CA PRO A 196 -21.87 3.55 -14.63
C PRO A 196 -23.22 2.82 -14.69
N GLY A 197 -23.48 1.98 -13.69
CA GLY A 197 -24.71 1.17 -13.59
C GLY A 197 -24.57 -0.31 -13.92
N ALA A 198 -23.38 -0.80 -14.32
CA ALA A 198 -23.13 -2.23 -14.45
C ALA A 198 -22.97 -2.86 -13.06
N SER A 199 -24.11 -3.12 -12.38
CA SER A 199 -24.14 -4.02 -11.24
C SER A 199 -23.73 -5.42 -11.71
N SER A 200 -22.94 -6.13 -10.90
CA SER A 200 -22.60 -7.53 -11.12
C SER A 200 -23.85 -8.35 -11.47
N PRO A 201 -23.78 -9.34 -12.38
CA PRO A 201 -24.84 -10.31 -12.50
C PRO A 201 -24.97 -11.00 -11.14
N GLN A 202 -26.03 -10.68 -10.40
CA GLN A 202 -26.50 -11.56 -9.35
C GLN A 202 -26.76 -12.89 -10.05
N THR A 203 -25.99 -13.91 -9.67
CA THR A 203 -26.29 -15.30 -10.02
C THR A 203 -27.72 -15.55 -9.59
N GLY A 204 -28.63 -15.50 -10.57
CA GLY A 204 -30.04 -15.75 -10.35
C GLY A 204 -30.19 -17.20 -9.92
N GLU A 205 -30.79 -17.40 -8.75
CA GLU A 205 -31.64 -18.56 -8.57
C GLU A 205 -32.84 -18.41 -9.53
N PRO A 206 -33.13 -19.43 -10.36
CA PRO A 206 -34.23 -19.36 -11.30
C PRO A 206 -35.55 -19.44 -10.55
N GLY A 207 -36.49 -18.60 -10.99
CA GLY A 207 -37.74 -18.38 -10.29
C GLY A 207 -38.70 -19.56 -10.26
N GLU A 208 -39.57 -19.51 -9.26
CA GLU A 208 -40.89 -20.09 -9.30
C GLU A 208 -41.92 -18.95 -9.45
N SER A 209 -42.46 -18.84 -10.66
CA SER A 209 -43.78 -18.24 -10.92
C SER A 209 -44.87 -19.29 -10.63
N PRO A 210 -46.17 -19.00 -10.79
CA PRO A 210 -46.97 -17.83 -10.44
C PRO A 210 -48.15 -18.21 -9.51
N GLY A 211 -48.83 -17.19 -8.97
CA GLY A 211 -50.01 -17.36 -8.14
C GLY A 211 -51.14 -18.15 -8.80
N THR A 212 -51.78 -19.00 -7.98
CA THR A 212 -53.13 -19.50 -8.23
C THR A 212 -54.02 -19.18 -7.03
N THR A 213 -55.19 -18.67 -7.38
CA THR A 213 -56.26 -18.12 -6.55
C THR A 213 -57.00 -19.15 -5.71
N SER A 214 -57.43 -18.79 -4.49
CA SER A 214 -58.84 -18.92 -4.08
C SER A 214 -59.16 -18.26 -2.73
N PRO A 215 -60.43 -17.88 -2.48
CA PRO A 215 -60.80 -16.80 -1.59
C PRO A 215 -61.44 -17.25 -0.27
N GLY A 216 -61.39 -16.34 0.71
CA GLY A 216 -62.43 -16.16 1.74
C GLY A 216 -62.38 -17.11 2.94
N THR A 217 -61.99 -16.57 4.10
CA THR A 217 -62.76 -16.62 5.35
C THR A 217 -62.11 -15.63 6.34
N GLU A 218 -62.91 -14.65 6.75
CA GLU A 218 -62.60 -13.64 7.79
C GLU A 218 -62.59 -14.27 9.22
N PRO A 219 -62.19 -13.52 10.26
CA PRO A 219 -61.23 -13.96 11.29
C PRO A 219 -61.89 -14.57 12.55
N PRO A 220 -61.08 -14.87 13.59
CA PRO A 220 -61.35 -14.13 14.82
C PRO A 220 -60.11 -13.51 15.49
N SER A 221 -60.39 -12.36 16.11
CA SER A 221 -59.62 -11.72 17.16
C SER A 221 -59.34 -12.64 18.35
N VAL A 222 -58.10 -12.59 18.86
CA VAL A 222 -57.72 -12.83 20.27
C VAL A 222 -56.37 -12.15 20.47
N SER A 223 -56.35 -10.95 21.06
CA SER A 223 -56.08 -10.68 22.49
C SER A 223 -54.67 -11.10 22.95
N PRO A 224 -53.77 -10.14 23.28
CA PRO A 224 -52.51 -10.44 23.96
C PRO A 224 -52.75 -10.62 25.47
N GLU A 225 -52.32 -11.75 26.02
CA GLU A 225 -52.16 -11.92 27.46
C GLU A 225 -50.74 -11.46 27.87
N PRO A 226 -50.62 -10.55 28.86
CA PRO A 226 -49.40 -10.36 29.63
C PRO A 226 -49.42 -11.32 30.83
N GLU A 227 -48.34 -12.06 31.07
CA GLU A 227 -48.13 -12.70 32.37
C GLU A 227 -47.01 -12.02 33.15
N GLU A 228 -47.41 -11.70 34.38
CA GLU A 228 -46.72 -10.97 35.42
C GLU A 228 -45.51 -11.71 35.98
N SER A 229 -44.67 -10.91 36.64
CA SER A 229 -43.64 -11.30 37.59
C SER A 229 -44.17 -12.20 38.72
N PRO A 230 -43.27 -12.74 39.55
CA PRO A 230 -43.32 -12.23 40.92
C PRO A 230 -41.95 -11.94 41.55
N ASP A 231 -42.07 -11.00 42.48
CA ASP A 231 -41.12 -10.44 43.42
C ASP A 231 -40.21 -11.43 44.17
N GLY A 232 -39.02 -10.92 44.47
CA GLY A 232 -38.11 -11.46 45.48
C GLY A 232 -37.42 -10.30 46.20
N GLU A 233 -38.14 -9.67 47.13
CA GLU A 233 -37.57 -8.80 48.17
C GLU A 233 -36.61 -9.57 49.07
N GLY A 234 -35.50 -8.93 49.46
CA GLY A 234 -34.65 -9.42 50.54
C GLY A 234 -33.33 -8.65 50.71
N PRO A 235 -33.27 -7.66 51.62
CA PRO A 235 -32.04 -6.94 51.96
C PRO A 235 -31.27 -7.65 53.08
N GLY A 236 -29.94 -7.51 53.14
CA GLY A 236 -29.20 -7.96 54.32
C GLY A 236 -27.68 -8.01 54.21
N ALA A 237 -27.06 -6.98 54.79
CA ALA A 237 -25.86 -7.05 55.63
C ALA A 237 -24.55 -7.67 55.11
N THR A 238 -23.54 -6.80 55.05
CA THR A 238 -22.11 -7.10 55.24
C THR A 238 -21.85 -7.95 56.48
N PRO A 239 -20.79 -8.77 56.46
CA PRO A 239 -19.76 -8.57 57.47
C PRO A 239 -18.34 -8.54 56.91
N GLU A 240 -17.56 -7.71 57.60
CA GLU A 240 -16.10 -7.63 57.58
C GLU A 240 -15.48 -9.01 57.86
N GLY A 241 -14.39 -9.29 57.15
CA GLY A 241 -13.57 -10.47 57.33
C GLY A 241 -12.13 -10.11 57.01
N GLU A 242 -11.48 -9.48 57.98
CA GLU A 242 -10.03 -9.49 58.13
C GLU A 242 -9.51 -10.92 57.97
N THR A 243 -8.48 -11.12 57.15
CA THR A 243 -7.42 -12.06 57.51
C THR A 243 -6.10 -11.54 56.95
N GLU A 244 -5.18 -11.42 57.89
CA GLU A 244 -3.83 -10.91 57.81
C GLU A 244 -2.96 -11.64 56.77
N SER A 245 -2.11 -10.86 56.10
CA SER A 245 -0.86 -11.30 55.48
C SER A 245 0.01 -12.06 56.50
N PRO A 246 0.97 -12.90 56.06
CA PRO A 246 2.30 -12.31 55.93
C PRO A 246 3.21 -12.91 54.83
N SER A 247 4.13 -12.03 54.41
CA SER A 247 5.51 -12.30 54.00
C SER A 247 5.81 -12.67 52.54
N SER A 248 6.35 -11.65 51.85
CA SER A 248 7.37 -11.71 50.80
C SER A 248 8.56 -12.60 51.17
N PRO A 249 9.36 -13.02 50.17
CA PRO A 249 10.57 -12.24 49.84
C PRO A 249 10.59 -11.90 48.33
N ASP A 250 10.79 -10.64 47.95
CA ASP A 250 12.09 -9.95 47.88
C ASP A 250 13.16 -10.78 47.14
N SER A 251 13.26 -10.54 45.82
CA SER A 251 14.42 -10.89 45.01
C SER A 251 14.45 -9.96 43.80
N SER A 252 14.71 -8.68 44.10
CA SER A 252 15.46 -7.83 43.18
C SER A 252 16.94 -8.18 43.34
N PRO A 253 17.64 -8.60 42.27
CA PRO A 253 19.05 -8.28 42.16
C PRO A 253 19.20 -6.96 41.41
N GLU A 254 19.85 -6.02 42.08
CA GLU A 254 20.44 -4.80 41.55
C GLU A 254 21.38 -5.08 40.35
N PRO A 255 21.64 -4.06 39.50
CA PRO A 255 22.52 -4.18 38.34
C PRO A 255 23.98 -4.37 38.79
N GLU A 256 24.60 -5.47 38.35
CA GLU A 256 26.04 -5.64 38.51
C GLU A 256 26.79 -4.68 37.58
N ALA A 257 27.58 -3.82 38.22
CA ALA A 257 28.55 -2.95 37.61
C ALA A 257 29.68 -3.74 36.94
N SER A 258 30.21 -3.13 35.89
CA SER A 258 31.34 -3.55 35.06
C SER A 258 32.58 -4.00 35.85
N PRO A 259 33.34 -4.99 35.34
CA PRO A 259 34.78 -5.01 35.48
C PRO A 259 35.44 -4.18 34.37
N THR A 260 36.15 -3.16 34.79
CA THR A 260 37.27 -2.51 34.09
C THR A 260 38.30 -3.54 33.63
N GLU A 261 38.54 -3.67 32.33
CA GLU A 261 39.85 -4.11 31.83
C GLU A 261 40.65 -2.88 31.42
N ASP A 262 41.57 -2.56 32.33
CA ASP A 262 42.65 -1.61 32.22
C ASP A 262 43.73 -2.22 31.31
N GLY A 263 43.66 -1.87 30.02
CA GLY A 263 44.64 -2.25 29.01
C GLY A 263 45.56 -1.08 28.66
N SER A 264 46.18 -0.44 29.66
CA SER A 264 47.25 0.53 29.46
C SER A 264 48.56 -0.20 29.13
N GLY A 265 48.89 -0.29 27.84
CA GLY A 265 50.20 -0.69 27.33
C GLY A 265 50.86 0.48 26.58
N PRO A 266 52.09 0.89 26.94
CA PRO A 266 52.75 2.09 26.41
C PRO A 266 53.57 1.80 25.15
N GLY A 267 53.81 2.84 24.35
CA GLY A 267 55.04 2.94 23.54
C GLY A 267 54.83 3.25 22.05
N PRO A 268 55.28 4.43 21.58
CA PRO A 268 55.36 4.77 20.16
C PRO A 268 56.67 4.25 19.57
N ASP A 269 56.64 3.86 18.30
CA ASP A 269 57.83 3.90 17.45
C ASP A 269 57.46 4.63 16.16
N GLU A 270 58.10 5.79 16.03
CA GLU A 270 58.27 6.60 14.84
C GLU A 270 59.22 5.88 13.85
N ASP A 271 59.46 6.52 12.71
CA ASP A 271 60.41 6.14 11.63
C ASP A 271 59.94 5.11 10.59
N GLU A 272 59.46 5.58 9.44
CA GLU A 272 60.38 5.89 8.31
C GLU A 272 59.60 6.40 7.08
N THR A 273 59.80 7.70 6.82
CA THR A 273 60.26 8.28 5.55
C THR A 273 59.77 7.72 4.19
N GLY A 274 59.07 8.57 3.43
CA GLY A 274 59.08 8.52 1.95
C GLY A 274 58.24 9.64 1.29
N PRO A 275 58.81 10.44 0.36
CA PRO A 275 58.37 11.81 -0.01
C PRO A 275 57.21 11.80 -1.02
N GLY A 276 56.47 12.87 -1.32
CA GLY A 276 56.56 14.31 -1.05
C GLY A 276 55.49 15.01 -1.93
N PRO A 277 55.22 16.31 -1.73
CA PRO A 277 54.14 17.03 -2.39
C PRO A 277 54.57 17.52 -3.78
N GLY A 278 53.71 17.29 -4.77
CA GLY A 278 53.79 17.95 -6.07
C GLY A 278 52.80 19.10 -6.10
N GLU A 279 53.27 20.28 -5.74
CA GLU A 279 52.60 21.53 -6.02
C GLU A 279 52.67 21.86 -7.52
N GLU A 280 51.70 22.67 -7.96
CA GLU A 280 51.74 23.58 -9.10
C GLU A 280 51.58 22.99 -10.52
N THR A 281 50.45 23.30 -11.14
CA THR A 281 50.47 24.13 -12.36
C THR A 281 49.09 24.70 -12.66
N GLU A 282 49.00 26.02 -12.51
CA GLU A 282 48.07 26.89 -13.24
C GLU A 282 48.05 26.54 -14.73
N SER A 283 46.85 26.47 -15.32
CA SER A 283 46.64 26.72 -16.75
C SER A 283 45.15 27.05 -16.99
N SER A 284 44.82 28.33 -16.86
CA SER A 284 43.93 29.00 -17.83
C SER A 284 44.86 29.70 -18.84
N PRO A 285 44.55 29.79 -20.15
CA PRO A 285 43.51 30.73 -20.63
C PRO A 285 42.82 30.35 -21.97
N ALA A 286 42.06 31.32 -22.50
CA ALA A 286 41.32 31.42 -23.78
C ALA A 286 39.81 31.11 -23.61
N GLU A 287 38.89 32.08 -23.44
CA GLU A 287 38.62 33.28 -24.24
C GLU A 287 38.58 33.01 -25.76
N GLU A 288 37.42 32.57 -26.26
CA GLU A 288 36.90 32.91 -27.59
C GLU A 288 35.36 33.09 -27.52
N ASP A 289 34.95 34.34 -27.43
CA ASP A 289 33.71 34.97 -27.94
C ASP A 289 34.20 35.98 -29.02
N PRO A 290 33.49 36.47 -30.07
CA PRO A 290 32.07 36.39 -30.45
C PRO A 290 31.83 35.96 -31.92
N GLY A 291 30.56 35.84 -32.32
CA GLY A 291 30.16 36.04 -33.73
C GLY A 291 28.79 35.46 -34.07
N THR A 292 27.71 36.23 -33.91
CA THR A 292 27.06 37.09 -34.92
C THR A 292 25.84 36.47 -35.61
N GLU A 293 24.67 37.03 -35.25
CA GLU A 293 23.59 37.50 -36.14
C GLU A 293 22.83 36.47 -37.00
N SER A 294 21.57 36.15 -36.65
CA SER A 294 20.30 36.77 -37.15
C SER A 294 19.84 36.25 -38.53
N PRO A 295 18.61 36.50 -39.02
CA PRO A 295 17.27 36.47 -38.41
C PRO A 295 16.24 35.70 -39.30
N GLY A 296 15.01 35.48 -38.79
CA GLY A 296 13.79 35.64 -39.61
C GLY A 296 13.14 34.42 -40.30
N GLY A 297 11.80 34.37 -40.15
CA GLY A 297 10.84 33.57 -40.92
C GLY A 297 9.72 33.11 -39.98
N VAL A 298 8.62 33.84 -39.71
CA VAL A 298 7.57 34.44 -40.55
C VAL A 298 6.87 33.45 -41.50
N GLY A 299 5.60 33.15 -41.17
CA GLY A 299 4.56 32.60 -42.07
C GLY A 299 4.36 31.08 -41.96
N ALA A 300 3.15 30.52 -41.89
CA ALA A 300 1.82 31.05 -42.16
C ALA A 300 0.73 30.05 -41.65
N PRO A 301 -0.57 30.38 -41.79
CA PRO A 301 -1.68 29.86 -40.97
C PRO A 301 -2.50 28.75 -41.64
N GLY A 302 -3.41 28.15 -40.87
CA GLY A 302 -4.68 27.67 -41.41
C GLY A 302 -5.12 26.30 -40.92
N SER A 303 -6.12 26.27 -40.04
CA SER A 303 -7.06 25.14 -39.96
C SER A 303 -8.41 25.69 -39.53
N GLY A 304 -9.24 25.95 -40.54
CA GLY A 304 -10.63 26.33 -40.38
C GLY A 304 -11.45 25.18 -39.82
N ARG A 305 -12.22 25.45 -38.76
CA ARG A 305 -13.36 24.62 -38.36
C ARG A 305 -14.60 25.11 -39.10
N SER A 306 -14.96 24.39 -40.15
CA SER A 306 -16.31 24.44 -40.71
C SER A 306 -17.24 23.65 -39.80
N ARG A 307 -18.30 24.32 -39.33
CA ARG A 307 -19.56 23.68 -38.92
C ARG A 307 -20.23 23.08 -40.16
N PRO A 308 -21.05 22.04 -39.97
CA PRO A 308 -22.38 22.09 -40.55
C PRO A 308 -23.44 21.84 -39.48
N GLY A 309 -24.46 22.69 -39.49
CA GLY A 309 -25.79 22.34 -38.99
C GLY A 309 -26.64 21.79 -40.13
N GLY A 310 -27.67 21.03 -39.77
CA GLY A 310 -28.82 20.73 -40.63
C GLY A 310 -29.02 19.25 -40.95
N ASN A 311 -29.76 18.54 -40.09
CA ASN A 311 -31.19 18.31 -40.32
C ASN A 311 -31.91 18.12 -38.97
#